data_AF-A0A9N9HF91-F1
#
_entry.id   AF-A0A9N9HF91-F1
#
_cell.length_a   1.000
_cell.length_b   1.000
_cell.length_c   1.000
_cell.angle_alpha   90.00
_cell.angle_beta   90.00
_cell.angle_gamma   90.00
#
_symmetry.space_group_name_H-M   'P 1'
#
loop_
_entity.id
_entity.type
_entity.pdbx_description
1 polymer ?
#
loop_
_entity_poly.entity_id
_entity_poly.type
_entity_poly.pdbx_seq_one_letter_code
_entity_poly.pdbx_strand_id
1 'polypeptide(L)'
;DDDLVLLDAGSEYYGYASDVTRTWPVNGKFTEPQKELYEAVLNVNRRCIKLCTEAEDISLNEIHEVSVEFMKEELLNIGFDLSEGDVDHVLYPHHVGHYLGLDVHDTHYIDRSRRLLRGMVITI
;
A
#
# COMPACT_ATOMS: atom_id res chain seq x y z
N ASP A 1 -5.68 -7.27 -24.76
CA ASP A 1 -7.09 -6.88 -24.57
C ASP A 1 -7.70 -7.26 -23.23
N ASP A 2 -7.09 -8.15 -22.43
CA ASP A 2 -7.58 -8.52 -21.09
C ASP A 2 -6.56 -8.29 -19.97
N ASP A 3 -5.55 -7.46 -20.20
CA ASP A 3 -4.53 -7.17 -19.20
C ASP A 3 -4.90 -5.95 -18.34
N LEU A 4 -4.39 -5.94 -17.12
CA LEU A 4 -4.33 -4.75 -16.28
C LEU A 4 -3.05 -3.98 -16.61
N VAL A 5 -3.10 -2.65 -16.53
CA VAL A 5 -1.91 -1.80 -16.45
C VAL A 5 -1.77 -1.33 -15.01
N LEU A 6 -0.57 -1.47 -14.45
CA LEU A 6 -0.14 -0.80 -13.22
C LEU A 6 0.73 0.38 -13.65
N LEU A 7 0.32 1.59 -13.26
CA LEU A 7 1.06 2.81 -13.52
C LEU A 7 1.43 3.43 -12.18
N ASP A 8 2.73 3.56 -11.96
CA ASP A 8 3.31 4.27 -10.83
C ASP A 8 3.95 5.55 -11.36
N ALA A 9 3.43 6.69 -10.95
CA ALA A 9 3.91 7.97 -11.40
C ALA A 9 3.72 9.07 -10.36
N GLY A 10 4.78 9.86 -10.22
CA GLY A 10 4.82 11.07 -9.41
C GLY A 10 5.11 12.31 -10.25
N SER A 11 4.93 13.48 -9.65
CA SER A 11 5.36 14.76 -10.18
C SER A 11 6.02 15.57 -9.08
N GLU A 12 6.87 16.51 -9.46
CA GLU A 12 7.47 17.44 -8.52
C GLU A 12 6.83 18.83 -8.69
N TYR A 13 6.45 19.46 -7.58
CA TYR A 13 5.93 20.81 -7.56
C TYR A 13 6.57 21.64 -6.45
N TYR A 14 7.28 22.71 -6.84
CA TYR A 14 8.13 23.50 -5.93
C TYR A 14 9.08 22.65 -5.07
N GLY A 15 9.66 21.61 -5.65
CA GLY A 15 10.57 20.69 -4.97
C GLY A 15 9.90 19.59 -4.16
N TYR A 16 8.57 19.58 -4.01
CA TYR A 16 7.86 18.50 -3.31
C TYR A 16 7.38 17.44 -4.29
N ALA A 17 7.62 16.18 -3.98
CA ALA A 17 7.18 15.02 -4.73
C ALA A 17 5.73 14.62 -4.40
N SER A 18 4.98 14.23 -5.43
CA SER A 18 3.78 13.39 -5.31
C SER A 18 4.14 11.95 -5.70
N ASP A 19 3.42 10.98 -5.16
CA ASP A 19 3.65 9.56 -5.46
C ASP A 19 2.31 8.82 -5.52
N VAL A 20 1.97 8.27 -6.69
CA VAL A 20 0.64 7.71 -6.96
C VAL A 20 0.75 6.49 -7.88
N THR A 21 0.33 5.35 -7.34
CA THR A 21 0.13 4.11 -8.12
C THR A 21 -1.35 3.89 -8.40
N ARG A 22 -1.69 3.47 -9.63
CA ARG A 22 -3.04 3.02 -10.00
C ARG A 22 -2.97 1.79 -10.90
N THR A 23 -3.93 0.89 -10.72
CA THR A 23 -4.09 -0.30 -11.55
C THR A 23 -5.48 -0.35 -12.16
N TRP A 24 -5.59 -0.56 -13.47
CA TRP A 24 -6.89 -0.63 -14.17
C TRP A 24 -6.83 -1.51 -15.42
N PRO A 25 -7.97 -2.06 -15.89
CA PRO A 25 -8.03 -2.82 -17.13
C PRO A 25 -7.80 -1.92 -18.34
N VAL A 26 -6.90 -2.34 -19.24
CA VAL A 26 -6.56 -1.57 -20.46
C VAL A 26 -7.81 -1.34 -21.34
N ASN A 27 -8.74 -2.28 -21.33
CA ASN A 27 -10.01 -2.20 -22.07
C ASN A 27 -11.13 -1.44 -21.33
N GLY A 28 -10.88 -0.95 -20.11
CA GLY A 28 -11.84 -0.19 -19.30
C GLY A 28 -12.86 -1.03 -18.51
N LYS A 29 -12.81 -2.36 -18.55
CA LYS A 29 -13.72 -3.24 -17.81
C LYS A 29 -12.99 -4.37 -17.10
N PHE A 30 -13.17 -4.46 -15.78
CA PHE A 30 -12.62 -5.57 -15.01
C PHE A 30 -13.31 -6.89 -15.39
N THR A 31 -12.51 -7.95 -15.52
CA THR A 31 -13.01 -9.32 -15.40
C THR A 31 -13.27 -9.66 -13.94
N GLU A 32 -13.99 -10.75 -13.66
CA GLU A 32 -14.30 -11.12 -12.26
C GLU A 32 -13.02 -11.35 -11.43
N PRO A 33 -12.03 -12.15 -11.88
CA PRO A 33 -10.81 -12.37 -11.09
C PRO A 33 -9.98 -11.10 -10.90
N GLN A 34 -9.94 -10.21 -11.89
CA GLN A 34 -9.24 -8.92 -11.74
C GLN A 34 -9.93 -8.03 -10.71
N LYS A 35 -11.27 -8.03 -10.70
CA LYS A 35 -12.06 -7.26 -9.75
C LYS A 35 -11.87 -7.78 -8.33
N GLU A 36 -11.95 -9.10 -8.13
CA GLU A 36 -11.73 -9.74 -6.82
C GLU A 36 -10.37 -9.37 -6.24
N LEU A 37 -9.30 -9.51 -7.02
CA LEU A 37 -7.95 -9.15 -6.57
C LEU A 37 -7.79 -7.63 -6.36
N TYR A 38 -8.38 -6.80 -7.23
CA TYR A 38 -8.34 -5.35 -7.05
C TYR A 38 -9.07 -4.90 -5.78
N GLU A 39 -10.24 -5.48 -5.49
CA GLU A 39 -11.01 -5.19 -4.28
C GLU A 39 -10.27 -5.63 -3.02
N ALA A 40 -9.59 -6.79 -3.04
CA ALA A 40 -8.71 -7.22 -1.96
C ALA A 40 -7.64 -6.17 -1.63
N VAL A 41 -6.88 -5.72 -2.64
CA VAL A 41 -5.84 -4.69 -2.44
C VAL A 41 -6.45 -3.35 -1.98
N LEU A 42 -7.57 -2.94 -2.57
CA LEU A 42 -8.25 -1.70 -2.21
C LEU A 42 -8.78 -1.71 -0.76
N ASN A 43 -9.26 -2.86 -0.29
CA ASN A 43 -9.72 -3.04 1.09
C ASN A 43 -8.56 -2.88 2.07
N VAL A 44 -7.41 -3.51 1.80
CA VAL A 44 -6.20 -3.35 2.62
C VAL A 44 -5.74 -1.89 2.64
N ASN A 45 -5.59 -1.26 1.48
CA ASN A 45 -5.15 0.15 1.38
C ASN A 45 -6.08 1.08 2.19
N ARG A 46 -7.40 0.93 2.07
CA ARG A 46 -8.37 1.72 2.84
C ARG A 46 -8.31 1.45 4.34
N ARG A 47 -8.01 0.23 4.77
CA ARG A 47 -7.82 -0.10 6.20
C ARG A 47 -6.55 0.57 6.73
N CYS A 48 -5.45 0.51 6.00
CA CYS A 48 -4.18 1.15 6.37
C CYS A 48 -4.29 2.68 6.42
N ILE A 49 -4.98 3.32 5.47
CA ILE A 49 -5.21 4.78 5.49
C ILE A 49 -5.96 5.21 6.76
N LYS A 50 -6.92 4.41 7.26
CA LYS A 50 -7.64 4.73 8.50
C LYS A 50 -6.75 4.72 9.74
N LEU A 51 -5.65 3.96 9.71
CA LEU A 51 -4.68 3.91 10.81
C LEU A 51 -3.75 5.13 10.84
N CYS A 52 -3.73 5.94 9.79
CA CYS A 52 -2.83 7.09 9.65
C CYS A 52 -3.32 8.31 10.46
N THR A 53 -3.52 8.13 11.77
CA THR A 53 -3.82 9.23 12.69
C THR A 53 -2.89 9.17 13.89
N GLU A 54 -2.54 10.34 14.42
CA GLU A 54 -1.72 10.47 15.64
C GLU A 54 -2.38 9.79 16.87
N ALA A 55 -3.71 9.67 16.89
CA ALA A 55 -4.46 9.07 17.99
C ALA A 55 -4.36 7.54 18.04
N GLU A 56 -4.06 6.89 16.90
CA GLU A 56 -3.80 5.44 16.87
C GLU A 56 -2.47 5.08 17.55
N ASP A 57 -1.60 6.08 17.79
CA ASP A 57 -0.28 5.93 18.40
C ASP A 57 0.49 4.75 17.77
N ILE A 58 0.51 4.69 16.43
CA ILE A 58 1.10 3.60 15.65
C ILE A 58 2.27 4.12 14.80
N SER A 59 3.24 3.27 14.50
CA SER A 59 4.36 3.53 13.60
C SER A 59 4.10 3.01 12.19
N LEU A 60 4.93 3.41 11.22
CA LEU A 60 4.83 2.95 9.83
C LEU A 60 5.15 1.44 9.70
N ASN A 61 6.04 0.90 10.55
CA ASN A 61 6.30 -0.54 10.62
C ASN A 61 5.10 -1.33 11.14
N GLU A 62 4.42 -0.85 12.19
CA GLU A 62 3.22 -1.53 12.69
C GLU A 62 2.06 -1.46 11.67
N ILE A 63 1.94 -0.37 10.89
CA ILE A 63 1.00 -0.33 9.75
C ILE A 63 1.37 -1.38 8.70
N HIS A 64 2.66 -1.62 8.44
CA HIS A 64 3.08 -2.66 7.51
C HIS A 64 2.72 -4.06 8.03
N GLU A 65 2.99 -4.37 9.29
CA GLU A 65 2.65 -5.65 9.91
C GLU A 65 1.14 -5.94 9.78
N VAL A 66 0.28 -4.98 10.14
CA VAL A 66 -1.17 -5.18 9.99
C VAL A 66 -1.62 -5.21 8.52
N SER A 67 -0.91 -4.53 7.61
CA SER A 67 -1.21 -4.60 6.17
C SER A 67 -1.00 -6.01 5.60
N VAL A 68 0.04 -6.72 6.07
CA VAL A 68 0.31 -8.11 5.68
C VAL A 68 -0.80 -9.03 6.21
N GLU A 69 -1.22 -8.86 7.46
CA GLU A 69 -2.33 -9.64 8.04
C GLU A 69 -3.65 -9.38 7.32
N PHE A 70 -3.94 -8.11 6.97
CA PHE A 70 -5.13 -7.76 6.20
C PHE A 70 -5.07 -8.34 4.78
N MET A 71 -3.91 -8.31 4.14
CA MET A 71 -3.74 -8.90 2.81
C MET A 71 -3.95 -10.41 2.84
N LYS A 72 -3.44 -11.09 3.87
CA LYS A 72 -3.68 -12.51 4.09
C LYS A 72 -5.17 -12.81 4.22
N GLU A 73 -5.91 -12.03 5.00
CA GLU A 73 -7.37 -12.15 5.16
C GLU A 73 -8.09 -12.01 3.81
N GLU A 74 -7.79 -10.96 3.04
CA GLU A 74 -8.44 -10.70 1.75
C GLU A 74 -8.11 -11.77 0.71
N LEU A 75 -6.88 -12.25 0.65
CA LEU A 75 -6.46 -13.32 -0.27
C LEU A 75 -7.13 -14.66 0.05
N LEU A 76 -7.25 -15.01 1.34
CA LEU A 76 -8.01 -16.19 1.77
C LEU A 76 -9.49 -16.08 1.37
N ASN A 77 -10.08 -14.89 1.49
CA ASN A 77 -11.48 -14.66 1.12
C ASN A 77 -11.77 -14.86 -0.38
N ILE A 78 -10.78 -14.63 -1.25
CA ILE A 78 -10.89 -14.85 -2.70
C ILE A 78 -10.30 -16.20 -3.15
N GLY A 79 -10.03 -17.11 -2.21
CA GLY A 79 -9.72 -18.52 -2.49
C GLY A 79 -8.25 -18.86 -2.72
N PHE A 80 -7.31 -17.99 -2.31
CA PHE A 80 -5.89 -18.38 -2.27
C PHE A 80 -5.66 -19.43 -1.18
N ASP A 81 -4.81 -20.41 -1.47
CA ASP A 81 -4.28 -21.36 -0.49
C ASP A 81 -2.88 -20.86 -0.07
N LEU A 82 -2.76 -20.37 1.17
CA LEU A 82 -1.57 -19.66 1.64
C LEU A 82 -0.85 -20.44 2.73
N SER A 83 0.46 -20.56 2.58
CA SER A 83 1.41 -21.04 3.58
C SER A 83 2.06 -19.88 4.33
N GLU A 84 2.82 -20.20 5.38
CA GLU A 84 3.67 -19.22 6.07
C GLU A 84 4.70 -18.62 5.12
N GLY A 85 4.81 -17.29 5.08
CA GLY A 85 5.73 -16.57 4.20
C GLY A 85 5.17 -16.21 2.80
N ASP A 86 4.06 -16.80 2.37
CA ASP A 86 3.55 -16.59 1.00
C ASP A 86 3.15 -15.13 0.74
N VAL A 87 2.57 -14.47 1.75
CA VAL A 87 2.13 -13.08 1.60
C VAL A 87 3.32 -12.15 1.61
N ASP A 88 4.13 -12.13 2.67
CA ASP A 88 5.19 -11.15 2.88
C ASP A 88 6.48 -11.40 2.08
N HIS A 89 6.71 -12.61 1.57
CA HIS A 89 7.90 -12.92 0.77
C HIS A 89 7.64 -13.07 -0.73
N VAL A 90 6.39 -13.40 -1.13
CA VAL A 90 6.09 -13.75 -2.52
C VAL A 90 5.04 -12.80 -3.13
N LEU A 91 3.87 -12.67 -2.51
CA LEU A 91 2.73 -11.96 -3.11
C LEU A 91 2.72 -10.45 -2.82
N TYR A 92 3.29 -10.03 -1.70
CA TYR A 92 3.42 -8.65 -1.24
C TYR A 92 4.85 -8.41 -0.70
N PRO A 93 5.88 -8.44 -1.58
CA PRO A 93 7.30 -8.46 -1.19
C PRO A 93 7.90 -7.06 -1.01
N HIS A 94 7.12 -6.10 -0.49
CA HIS A 94 7.57 -4.73 -0.26
C HIS A 94 6.92 -4.13 0.99
N HIS A 95 7.46 -2.99 1.45
CA HIS A 95 6.88 -2.26 2.57
C HIS A 95 5.56 -1.58 2.18
N VAL A 96 4.70 -1.28 3.16
CA VAL A 96 3.39 -0.61 2.92
C VAL A 96 3.51 0.83 2.43
N GLY A 97 4.66 1.45 2.62
CA GLY A 97 4.88 2.85 2.27
C GLY A 97 6.18 3.41 2.85
N HIS A 98 6.38 4.71 2.66
CA HIS A 98 7.55 5.48 3.10
C HIS A 98 7.15 6.93 3.38
N TYR A 99 8.04 7.68 4.03
CA TYR A 99 7.87 9.13 4.14
C TYR A 99 8.00 9.80 2.76
N LEU A 100 7.25 10.89 2.56
CA LEU A 100 7.18 11.61 1.29
C LEU A 100 7.28 13.11 1.55
N GLY A 101 8.07 13.81 0.73
CA GLY A 101 8.23 15.26 0.87
C GLY A 101 9.09 15.82 -0.25
N LEU A 102 10.30 16.32 0.06
CA LEU A 102 11.19 16.85 -0.99
C LEU A 102 11.79 15.75 -1.86
N ASP A 103 12.04 14.59 -1.27
CA ASP A 103 12.40 13.36 -1.97
C ASP A 103 11.20 12.41 -2.01
N VAL A 104 11.16 11.49 -2.99
CA VAL A 104 10.14 10.43 -3.07
C VAL A 104 10.21 9.55 -1.83
N HIS A 105 11.41 9.10 -1.47
CA HIS A 105 11.69 8.41 -0.21
C HIS A 105 12.35 9.39 0.77
N ASP A 106 11.54 10.28 1.35
CA ASP A 106 12.03 11.39 2.17
C ASP A 106 12.57 10.93 3.53
N THR A 107 13.45 11.73 4.13
CA THR A 107 13.94 11.56 5.50
C THR A 107 14.41 10.13 5.83
N HIS A 108 15.12 9.47 4.92
CA HIS A 108 15.54 8.06 5.01
C HIS A 108 16.30 7.65 6.30
N TYR A 109 16.79 8.61 7.08
CA TYR A 109 17.43 8.40 8.38
C TYR A 109 16.44 8.32 9.57
N ILE A 110 15.17 8.67 9.36
CA ILE A 110 14.11 8.52 10.36
C ILE A 110 13.63 7.07 10.34
N ASP A 111 13.70 6.43 11.51
CA ASP A 111 13.27 5.05 11.69
C ASP A 111 11.75 4.90 11.51
N ARG A 112 11.32 3.89 10.75
CA ARG A 112 9.90 3.60 10.49
C ARG A 112 9.13 3.09 11.71
N SER A 113 9.82 2.74 12.79
CA SER A 113 9.25 2.43 14.11
C SER A 113 8.92 3.69 14.93
N ARG A 114 9.23 4.88 14.41
CA ARG A 114 8.79 6.14 15.01
C ARG A 114 7.27 6.25 14.92
N ARG A 115 6.62 6.58 16.05
CA ARG A 115 5.19 6.87 16.12
C ARG A 115 4.83 8.00 15.16
N LEU A 116 3.74 7.83 14.43
CA LEU A 116 3.23 8.84 13.52
C LEU A 116 2.76 10.06 14.31
N LEU A 117 3.24 11.23 13.91
CA LEU A 117 2.87 12.52 14.52
C LEU A 117 2.15 13.38 13.49
N ARG A 118 1.33 14.30 13.98
CA ARG A 118 0.67 15.29 13.13
C ARG A 118 1.69 16.02 12.24
N GLY A 119 1.39 16.07 10.95
CA GLY A 119 2.22 16.76 9.94
C GLY A 119 3.23 15.87 9.23
N MET A 120 3.42 14.62 9.66
CA MET A 120 4.12 13.63 8.84
C MET A 120 3.31 13.30 7.59
N VAL A 121 4.02 13.08 6.48
CA VAL A 121 3.44 12.68 5.20
C VAL A 121 4.08 11.35 4.80
N ILE A 122 3.24 10.36 4.53
CA ILE A 122 3.62 9.01 4.14
C ILE A 122 2.78 8.53 2.96
N THR A 123 3.30 7.57 2.20
CA THR A 123 2.52 6.76 1.24
C THR A 123 1.85 5.57 1.95
N ILE A 124 0.75 5.10 1.38
CA ILE A 124 0.02 3.86 1.71
C ILE A 124 -0.54 3.28 0.41
#